data_AF-A0AA51HFA2-F1
#
_entry.id   AF-A0AA51HFA2-F1
#
_cell.length_a   1.000
_cell.length_b   1.000
_cell.length_c   1.000
_cell.angle_alpha   90.00
_cell.angle_beta   90.00
_cell.angle_gamma   90.00
#
_symmetry.space_group_name_H-M   'P 1'
#
loop_
_entity.id
_entity.type
_entity.pdbx_description
1 polymer ?
#
loop_
_entity_poly.entity_id
_entity_poly.type
_entity_poly.pdbx_seq_one_letter_code
_entity_poly.pdbx_strand_id
1 'polypeptide(L)'
;MKNEDYLNRSYIRFTDFLSIAVSRELEYFILDSKFTSAFNYRVKEIIREVEKEGKKDAELSVLFNTDGEIALIDAGVLGKFISDNYNILTEQYYKGIKLEKVIKNIKGGGEKVKVDFIKISYSILYKSIEELYKEIKCKKELKDTYMDKYDLKKYTGNDSTVIVIVLLILEDICKYIEINDEILFSSINEIIFSNNL
;
A
#
# COMPACT_ATOMS: atom_id res chain seq x y z
N MET A 1 -9.60 -10.31 16.54
CA MET A 1 -8.69 -11.45 16.34
C MET A 1 -8.22 -11.43 14.89
N LYS A 2 -6.91 -11.27 14.65
CA LYS A 2 -6.32 -11.36 13.31
C LYS A 2 -6.43 -12.83 12.85
N ASN A 3 -7.00 -13.08 11.68
CA ASN A 3 -6.97 -14.41 11.07
C ASN A 3 -5.55 -14.62 10.50
N GLU A 4 -4.61 -15.10 11.31
CA GLU A 4 -3.19 -15.27 10.93
C GLU A 4 -2.97 -16.36 9.86
N ASP A 5 -4.02 -17.09 9.47
CA ASP A 5 -3.97 -18.22 8.52
C ASP A 5 -3.44 -17.86 7.13
N TYR A 6 -3.46 -16.59 6.70
CA TYR A 6 -2.87 -16.20 5.42
C TYR A 6 -1.36 -15.93 5.50
N LEU A 7 -0.83 -15.50 6.66
CA LEU A 7 0.63 -15.37 6.86
C LEU A 7 1.32 -16.75 6.87
N ASN A 8 0.57 -17.80 7.26
CA ASN A 8 1.02 -19.19 7.23
C ASN A 8 1.06 -19.81 5.82
N ARG A 9 0.55 -19.14 4.78
CA ARG A 9 0.75 -19.60 3.40
C ARG A 9 2.10 -19.10 2.91
N SER A 10 3.01 -20.02 2.58
CA SER A 10 4.25 -19.68 1.90
C SER A 10 3.93 -19.17 0.49
N TYR A 11 3.65 -17.87 0.36
CA TYR A 11 3.50 -17.25 -0.95
C TYR A 11 4.78 -17.45 -1.76
N ILE A 12 4.65 -17.97 -2.99
CA ILE A 12 5.80 -18.24 -3.87
C ILE A 12 6.52 -16.94 -4.25
N ARG A 13 5.78 -15.83 -4.38
CA ARG A 13 6.32 -14.50 -4.69
C ARG A 13 5.84 -13.46 -3.68
N PHE A 14 6.73 -12.53 -3.34
CA PHE A 14 6.43 -11.44 -2.42
C PHE A 14 5.34 -10.50 -2.96
N THR A 15 5.28 -10.29 -4.27
CA THR A 15 4.24 -9.47 -4.90
C THR A 15 2.84 -10.05 -4.73
N ASP A 16 2.70 -11.38 -4.82
CA ASP A 16 1.40 -12.04 -4.62
C ASP A 16 0.91 -11.85 -3.17
N PHE A 17 1.83 -11.97 -2.20
CA PHE A 17 1.56 -11.63 -0.80
C PHE A 17 1.15 -10.16 -0.65
N LEU A 18 1.95 -9.24 -1.18
CA LEU A 18 1.75 -7.80 -1.00
C LEU A 18 0.42 -7.36 -1.61
N SER A 19 0.06 -7.86 -2.79
CA SER A 19 -1.23 -7.58 -3.43
C SER A 19 -2.39 -7.93 -2.50
N ILE A 20 -2.36 -9.11 -1.87
CA ILE A 20 -3.42 -9.57 -0.97
C ILE A 20 -3.45 -8.74 0.32
N ALA A 21 -2.28 -8.49 0.92
CA ALA A 21 -2.15 -7.69 2.13
C ALA A 21 -2.74 -6.29 1.90
N VAL A 22 -2.34 -5.62 0.80
CA VAL A 22 -2.85 -4.30 0.45
C VAL A 22 -4.37 -4.33 0.23
N SER A 23 -4.88 -5.24 -0.59
CA SER A 23 -6.33 -5.34 -0.84
C SER A 23 -7.12 -5.47 0.46
N ARG A 24 -6.66 -6.35 1.36
CA ARG A 24 -7.30 -6.57 2.65
C ARG A 24 -7.28 -5.31 3.52
N GLU A 25 -6.13 -4.65 3.63
CA GLU A 25 -6.00 -3.47 4.49
C GLU A 25 -6.80 -2.28 3.96
N LEU A 26 -6.87 -2.11 2.63
CA LEU A 26 -7.73 -1.09 2.02
C LEU A 26 -9.22 -1.38 2.30
N GLU A 27 -9.69 -2.60 2.06
CA GLU A 27 -11.08 -3.01 2.31
C GLU A 27 -11.43 -2.94 3.82
N TYR A 28 -10.46 -3.28 4.67
CA TYR A 28 -10.63 -3.22 6.11
C TYR A 28 -10.73 -1.78 6.63
N PHE A 29 -9.97 -0.85 6.08
CA PHE A 29 -9.83 0.51 6.63
C PHE A 29 -10.73 1.56 5.96
N ILE A 30 -10.89 1.49 4.64
CA ILE A 30 -11.60 2.49 3.82
C ILE A 30 -13.10 2.17 3.81
N LEU A 31 -13.92 3.19 4.07
CA LEU A 31 -15.38 3.11 3.98
C LEU A 31 -15.89 3.65 2.64
N ASP A 32 -15.26 4.71 2.14
CA ASP A 32 -15.63 5.40 0.91
C ASP A 32 -14.41 6.23 0.44
N SER A 33 -14.29 6.47 -0.85
CA SER A 33 -13.14 7.17 -1.41
C SER A 33 -13.43 7.84 -2.74
N LYS A 34 -12.67 8.90 -3.05
CA LYS A 34 -12.62 9.51 -4.37
C LYS A 34 -11.22 9.38 -4.93
N PHE A 35 -11.14 8.97 -6.19
CA PHE A 35 -9.88 8.82 -6.89
C PHE A 35 -9.40 10.12 -7.51
N THR A 36 -8.10 10.25 -7.74
CA THR A 36 -7.53 11.40 -8.45
C THR A 36 -7.99 11.42 -9.91
N SER A 37 -8.07 12.59 -10.52
CA SER A 37 -8.43 12.72 -11.95
C SER A 37 -7.43 11.97 -12.84
N ALA A 38 -6.15 11.96 -12.46
CA ALA A 38 -5.11 11.22 -13.17
C ALA A 38 -5.35 9.71 -13.12
N PHE A 39 -5.69 9.15 -11.95
CA PHE A 39 -5.99 7.73 -11.84
C PHE A 39 -7.28 7.36 -12.59
N ASN A 40 -8.34 8.16 -12.45
CA ASN A 40 -9.58 8.01 -13.22
C ASN A 40 -9.31 7.93 -14.74
N TYR A 41 -8.47 8.83 -15.26
CA TYR A 41 -8.10 8.84 -16.68
C TYR A 41 -7.33 7.57 -17.08
N ARG A 42 -6.31 7.19 -16.30
CA ARG A 42 -5.50 6.00 -16.58
C ARG A 42 -6.34 4.73 -16.66
N VAL A 43 -7.25 4.52 -15.70
CA VAL A 43 -8.11 3.33 -15.68
C VAL A 43 -9.06 3.31 -16.88
N LYS A 44 -9.62 4.46 -17.27
CA LYS A 44 -10.45 4.56 -18.49
C LYS A 44 -9.69 4.16 -19.75
N GLU A 45 -8.47 4.64 -19.92
CA GLU A 45 -7.67 4.32 -21.11
C GLU A 45 -7.37 2.82 -21.17
N ILE A 46 -6.99 2.21 -20.05
CA ILE A 46 -6.76 0.75 -19.96
C ILE A 46 -8.03 -0.03 -20.35
N ILE A 47 -9.20 0.36 -19.83
CA ILE A 47 -10.46 -0.31 -20.16
C ILE A 47 -10.78 -0.15 -21.65
N ARG A 48 -10.61 1.04 -22.22
CA ARG A 48 -10.81 1.27 -23.66
C ARG A 48 -9.86 0.46 -24.52
N GLU A 49 -8.61 0.27 -24.10
CA GLU A 49 -7.64 -0.58 -24.81
C GLU A 49 -8.08 -2.05 -24.79
N VAL A 50 -8.49 -2.57 -23.62
CA VAL A 50 -8.99 -3.94 -23.48
C VAL A 50 -10.26 -4.18 -24.30
N GLU A 51 -11.18 -3.20 -24.34
CA GLU A 51 -12.39 -3.25 -25.17
C GLU A 51 -12.06 -3.29 -26.67
N LYS A 52 -11.07 -2.52 -27.13
CA LYS A 52 -10.59 -2.55 -28.52
C LYS A 52 -10.00 -3.89 -28.93
N GLU A 53 -9.42 -4.63 -27.98
CA GLU A 53 -8.90 -5.99 -28.19
C GLU A 53 -10.00 -7.07 -28.20
N GLY A 54 -11.28 -6.69 -28.14
CA GLY A 54 -12.41 -7.60 -28.25
C GLY A 54 -12.75 -8.35 -26.95
N LYS A 55 -12.08 -8.02 -25.83
CA LYS A 55 -12.40 -8.55 -24.50
C LYS A 55 -13.47 -7.70 -23.82
N LYS A 56 -14.67 -7.72 -24.38
CA LYS A 56 -15.83 -6.96 -23.87
C LYS A 56 -16.29 -7.42 -22.47
N ASP A 57 -15.95 -8.64 -22.09
CA ASP A 57 -16.30 -9.26 -20.80
C ASP A 57 -15.17 -9.15 -19.77
N ALA A 58 -14.36 -8.09 -19.81
CA ALA A 58 -13.57 -7.74 -18.63
C ALA A 58 -14.57 -7.40 -17.50
N GLU A 59 -15.01 -8.44 -16.77
CA GLU A 59 -15.96 -8.36 -15.68
C GLU A 59 -15.64 -7.13 -14.84
N LEU A 60 -16.62 -6.21 -14.79
CA LEU A 60 -16.50 -4.84 -14.29
C LEU A 60 -15.99 -4.83 -12.84
N SER A 61 -14.67 -4.95 -12.70
CA SER A 61 -13.94 -4.74 -11.45
C SER A 61 -13.85 -3.25 -11.12
N VAL A 62 -14.39 -2.40 -12.01
CA VAL A 62 -14.47 -0.95 -11.89
C VAL A 62 -15.85 -0.52 -12.42
N LEU A 63 -16.58 0.27 -11.63
CA LEU A 63 -17.80 0.95 -12.02
C LEU A 63 -17.55 2.46 -12.03
N PHE A 64 -18.07 3.14 -13.04
CA PHE A 64 -18.01 4.59 -13.15
C PHE A 64 -19.36 5.22 -12.87
N ASN A 65 -19.38 6.42 -12.27
CA ASN A 65 -20.58 7.23 -12.12
C ASN A 65 -20.95 7.93 -13.44
N THR A 66 -22.03 8.71 -13.42
CA THR A 66 -22.53 9.45 -14.59
C THR A 66 -21.57 10.51 -15.11
N ASP A 67 -20.67 11.01 -14.25
CA ASP A 67 -19.61 11.96 -14.62
C ASP A 67 -18.36 11.24 -15.16
N GLY A 68 -18.41 9.91 -15.23
CA GLY A 68 -17.32 9.05 -15.61
C GLY A 68 -16.21 8.97 -14.56
N GLU A 69 -16.41 9.35 -13.32
CA GLU A 69 -15.42 9.07 -12.26
C GLU A 69 -15.62 7.65 -11.72
N ILE A 70 -14.56 7.00 -11.26
CA ILE A 70 -14.64 5.68 -10.63
C ILE A 70 -15.53 5.81 -9.39
N ALA A 71 -16.68 5.14 -9.42
CA ALA A 71 -17.63 5.04 -8.32
C ALA A 71 -17.29 3.86 -7.40
N LEU A 72 -16.83 2.75 -7.98
CA LEU A 72 -16.45 1.55 -7.24
C LEU A 72 -15.32 0.84 -7.98
N ILE A 73 -14.36 0.32 -7.25
CA ILE A 73 -13.28 -0.51 -7.79
C ILE A 73 -12.99 -1.63 -6.80
N ASP A 74 -12.79 -2.83 -7.32
CA ASP A 74 -12.43 -4.01 -6.54
C ASP A 74 -11.08 -3.78 -5.85
N ALA A 75 -11.01 -4.06 -4.54
CA ALA A 75 -9.81 -3.87 -3.75
C ALA A 75 -8.64 -4.77 -4.22
N GLY A 76 -8.93 -5.91 -4.87
CA GLY A 76 -7.98 -6.76 -5.57
C GLY A 76 -7.26 -6.06 -6.72
N VAL A 77 -7.98 -5.24 -7.50
CA VAL A 77 -7.37 -4.44 -8.58
C VAL A 77 -6.42 -3.40 -8.00
N LEU A 78 -6.84 -2.70 -6.93
CA LEU A 78 -5.99 -1.72 -6.25
C LEU A 78 -4.77 -2.36 -5.59
N GLY A 79 -4.94 -3.49 -4.92
CA GLY A 79 -3.85 -4.22 -4.29
C GLY A 79 -2.82 -4.70 -5.31
N LYS A 80 -3.28 -5.21 -6.46
CA LYS A 80 -2.39 -5.58 -7.56
C LYS A 80 -1.64 -4.37 -8.11
N PHE A 81 -2.35 -3.27 -8.37
CA PHE A 81 -1.72 -2.03 -8.85
C PHE A 81 -0.63 -1.53 -7.90
N ILE A 82 -0.91 -1.45 -6.60
CA ILE A 82 0.04 -1.00 -5.59
C ILE A 82 1.21 -1.98 -5.49
N SER A 83 0.96 -3.29 -5.56
CA SER A 83 2.02 -4.30 -5.51
C SER A 83 2.94 -4.25 -6.72
N ASP A 84 2.38 -4.10 -7.93
CA ASP A 84 3.15 -3.96 -9.17
C ASP A 84 3.99 -2.68 -9.14
N ASN A 85 3.40 -1.56 -8.68
CA ASN A 85 4.13 -0.31 -8.53
C ASN A 85 5.24 -0.43 -7.47
N TYR A 86 4.95 -1.07 -6.35
CA TYR A 86 5.95 -1.32 -5.30
C TYR A 86 7.12 -2.15 -5.82
N ASN A 87 6.84 -3.19 -6.61
CA ASN A 87 7.88 -4.00 -7.24
C ASN A 87 8.78 -3.15 -8.13
N ILE A 88 8.20 -2.42 -9.09
CA ILE A 88 8.93 -1.57 -10.03
C ILE A 88 9.79 -0.54 -9.29
N LEU A 89 9.21 0.20 -8.35
CA LEU A 89 9.90 1.27 -7.64
C LEU A 89 10.98 0.75 -6.68
N THR A 90 10.77 -0.41 -6.07
CA THR A 90 11.78 -1.05 -5.22
C THR A 90 12.96 -1.52 -6.07
N GLU A 91 12.71 -2.21 -7.18
CA GLU A 91 13.79 -2.65 -8.08
C GLU A 91 14.59 -1.45 -8.60
N GLN A 92 13.93 -0.35 -8.97
CA GLN A 92 14.60 0.90 -9.38
C GLN A 92 15.49 1.46 -8.27
N TYR A 93 14.97 1.56 -7.04
CA TYR A 93 15.75 2.04 -5.89
C TYR A 93 16.99 1.18 -5.65
N TYR A 94 16.84 -0.14 -5.73
CA TYR A 94 17.92 -1.11 -5.56
C TYR A 94 18.69 -1.39 -6.86
N LYS A 95 18.75 -0.41 -7.78
CA LYS A 95 19.59 -0.46 -9.00
C LYS A 95 19.33 -1.68 -9.90
N GLY A 96 18.07 -2.05 -10.05
CA GLY A 96 17.60 -3.17 -10.87
C GLY A 96 17.74 -4.55 -10.20
N ILE A 97 18.05 -4.62 -8.91
CA ILE A 97 18.03 -5.89 -8.18
C ILE A 97 16.57 -6.35 -8.02
N LYS A 98 16.29 -7.58 -8.50
CA LYS A 98 14.96 -8.19 -8.39
C LYS A 98 14.42 -8.16 -6.96
N LEU A 99 13.14 -7.86 -6.81
CA LEU A 99 12.51 -7.70 -5.50
C LEU A 99 12.71 -8.93 -4.59
N GLU A 100 12.57 -10.14 -5.10
CA GLU A 100 12.76 -11.36 -4.28
C GLU A 100 14.18 -11.46 -3.71
N LYS A 101 15.19 -10.98 -4.47
CA LYS A 101 16.57 -10.92 -4.00
C LYS A 101 16.76 -9.80 -2.97
N VAL A 102 16.11 -8.65 -3.14
CA VAL A 102 16.08 -7.59 -2.12
C VAL A 102 15.50 -8.16 -0.82
N ILE A 103 14.30 -8.75 -0.87
CA ILE A 103 13.63 -9.33 0.31
C ILE A 103 14.52 -10.36 1.01
N LYS A 104 15.16 -11.26 0.26
CA LYS A 104 16.10 -12.25 0.84
C LYS A 104 17.27 -11.59 1.56
N ASN A 105 17.83 -10.52 1.00
CA ASN A 105 18.92 -9.77 1.62
C ASN A 105 18.47 -9.02 2.89
N ILE A 106 17.24 -8.49 2.91
CA ILE A 106 16.70 -7.82 4.11
C ILE A 106 16.47 -8.83 5.24
N LYS A 107 15.92 -10.02 4.94
CA LYS A 107 15.69 -11.09 5.94
C LYS A 107 16.97 -11.47 6.68
N GLY A 108 18.07 -11.68 5.95
CA GLY A 108 19.39 -11.99 6.53
C GLY A 108 20.23 -10.77 6.93
N GLY A 109 19.69 -9.55 6.79
CA GLY A 109 20.40 -8.30 7.01
C GLY A 109 20.39 -7.85 8.47
N GLY A 110 21.36 -7.00 8.82
CA GLY A 110 21.39 -6.32 10.11
C GLY A 110 20.35 -5.20 10.23
N GLU A 111 20.21 -4.64 11.42
CA GLU A 111 19.23 -3.60 11.76
C GLU A 111 19.23 -2.41 10.79
N LYS A 112 20.42 -1.87 10.45
CA LYS A 112 20.53 -0.75 9.51
C LYS A 112 19.87 -1.03 8.16
N VAL A 113 20.07 -2.23 7.62
CA VAL A 113 19.49 -2.66 6.33
C VAL A 113 17.96 -2.74 6.43
N LYS A 114 17.44 -3.19 7.59
CA LYS A 114 16.00 -3.26 7.88
C LYS A 114 15.38 -1.86 8.01
N VAL A 115 16.04 -0.94 8.72
CA VAL A 115 15.62 0.47 8.84
C VAL A 115 15.57 1.15 7.47
N ASP A 116 16.63 1.02 6.67
CA ASP A 116 16.68 1.60 5.32
C ASP A 116 15.53 1.04 4.46
N PHE A 117 15.29 -0.27 4.53
CA PHE A 117 14.17 -0.90 3.82
C PHE A 117 12.80 -0.38 4.26
N ILE A 118 12.57 -0.16 5.55
CA ILE A 118 11.32 0.43 6.06
C ILE A 118 11.12 1.83 5.50
N LYS A 119 12.16 2.68 5.52
CA LYS A 119 12.10 4.05 4.99
C LYS A 119 11.72 4.07 3.50
N ILE A 120 12.36 3.21 2.72
CA ILE A 120 12.08 3.07 1.28
C ILE A 120 10.65 2.57 1.05
N SER A 121 10.26 1.52 1.76
CA SER A 121 8.93 0.92 1.63
C SER A 121 7.84 1.91 1.99
N TYR A 122 8.03 2.67 3.08
CA TYR A 122 7.12 3.75 3.46
C TYR A 122 6.97 4.77 2.35
N SER A 123 8.08 5.28 1.80
CA SER A 123 8.04 6.31 0.75
C SER A 123 7.32 5.82 -0.50
N ILE A 124 7.58 4.59 -0.93
CA ILE A 124 6.94 3.98 -2.11
C ILE A 124 5.44 3.80 -1.88
N LEU A 125 5.05 3.25 -0.73
CA LEU A 125 3.65 3.02 -0.41
C LEU A 125 2.89 4.35 -0.25
N TYR A 126 3.46 5.30 0.48
CA TYR A 126 2.86 6.62 0.67
C TYR A 126 2.55 7.28 -0.67
N LYS A 127 3.54 7.36 -1.57
CA LYS A 127 3.35 7.94 -2.91
C LYS A 127 2.31 7.17 -3.72
N SER A 128 2.34 5.84 -3.66
CA SER A 128 1.36 5.00 -4.36
C SER A 128 -0.08 5.29 -3.91
N ILE A 129 -0.31 5.45 -2.60
CA ILE A 129 -1.64 5.76 -2.06
C ILE A 129 -2.05 7.20 -2.39
N GLU A 130 -1.13 8.16 -2.29
CA GLU A 130 -1.37 9.57 -2.62
C GLU A 130 -1.72 9.77 -4.10
N GLU A 131 -1.09 9.04 -5.02
CA GLU A 131 -1.41 9.10 -6.44
C GLU A 131 -2.80 8.54 -6.77
N LEU A 132 -3.28 7.60 -5.98
CA LEU A 132 -4.58 6.95 -6.18
C LEU A 132 -5.74 7.82 -5.71
N TYR A 133 -5.65 8.35 -4.49
CA TYR A 133 -6.79 8.91 -3.79
C TYR A 133 -6.73 10.43 -3.67
N LYS A 134 -7.85 11.07 -3.99
CA LYS A 134 -8.11 12.49 -3.71
C LYS A 134 -8.72 12.69 -2.32
N GLU A 135 -9.61 11.79 -1.91
CA GLU A 135 -10.32 11.85 -0.63
C GLU A 135 -10.55 10.42 -0.13
N ILE A 136 -10.33 10.18 1.17
CA ILE A 136 -10.54 8.87 1.80
C ILE A 136 -11.37 9.07 3.07
N LYS A 137 -12.54 8.43 3.14
CA LYS A 137 -13.29 8.24 4.37
C LYS A 137 -12.95 6.88 4.95
N CYS A 138 -12.53 6.86 6.20
CA CYS A 138 -12.02 5.67 6.87
C CYS A 138 -12.76 5.38 8.18
N LYS A 139 -12.53 4.19 8.75
CA LYS A 139 -12.95 3.84 10.11
C LYS A 139 -12.18 4.66 11.13
N LYS A 140 -12.82 5.70 11.69
CA LYS A 140 -12.17 6.67 12.58
C LYS A 140 -11.52 6.03 13.81
N GLU A 141 -12.21 5.11 14.49
CA GLU A 141 -11.68 4.43 15.69
C GLU A 141 -10.38 3.68 15.40
N LEU A 142 -10.31 3.06 14.22
CA LEU A 142 -9.11 2.34 13.77
C LEU A 142 -7.98 3.32 13.45
N LYS A 143 -8.29 4.45 12.79
CA LYS A 143 -7.33 5.52 12.56
C LYS A 143 -6.74 6.00 13.89
N ASP A 144 -7.60 6.36 14.84
CA ASP A 144 -7.19 6.88 16.14
C ASP A 144 -6.36 5.82 16.91
N THR A 145 -6.73 4.54 16.84
CA THR A 145 -5.95 3.44 17.43
C THR A 145 -4.53 3.34 16.87
N TYR A 146 -4.36 3.47 15.55
CA TYR A 146 -3.02 3.42 14.93
C TYR A 146 -2.21 4.68 15.20
N MET A 147 -2.84 5.86 15.18
CA MET A 147 -2.19 7.11 15.56
C MET A 147 -1.68 7.03 17.00
N ASP A 148 -2.45 6.43 17.90
CA ASP A 148 -2.06 6.20 19.29
C ASP A 148 -0.91 5.17 19.41
N LYS A 149 -1.02 4.05 18.69
CA LYS A 149 -0.02 2.96 18.70
C LYS A 149 1.38 3.44 18.31
N TYR A 150 1.46 4.37 17.34
CA TYR A 150 2.73 4.89 16.82
C TYR A 150 3.14 6.23 17.46
N ASP A 151 2.47 6.68 18.53
CA ASP A 151 2.71 7.98 19.19
C ASP A 151 2.59 9.21 18.25
N LEU A 152 1.68 9.12 17.28
CA LEU A 152 1.44 10.15 16.26
C LEU A 152 0.34 11.13 16.63
N LYS A 153 -0.11 11.15 17.90
CA LYS A 153 -1.20 12.02 18.39
C LYS A 153 -1.00 13.50 18.10
N LYS A 154 0.26 13.93 18.02
CA LYS A 154 0.65 15.32 17.77
C LYS A 154 0.81 15.65 16.28
N TYR A 155 0.64 14.67 15.40
CA TYR A 155 0.72 14.89 13.96
C TYR A 155 -0.46 15.75 13.49
N THR A 156 -0.17 16.88 12.85
CA THR A 156 -1.17 17.86 12.40
C THR A 156 -1.39 17.84 10.88
N GLY A 157 -0.70 16.97 10.15
CA GLY A 157 -0.87 16.84 8.70
C GLY A 157 -2.24 16.26 8.32
N ASN A 158 -2.75 16.71 7.17
CA ASN A 158 -4.07 16.30 6.66
C ASN A 158 -4.08 14.91 6.02
N ASP A 159 -2.91 14.31 5.84
CA ASP A 159 -2.61 13.00 5.25
C ASP A 159 -2.57 11.86 6.27
N SER A 160 -2.98 12.10 7.53
CA SER A 160 -3.02 11.06 8.58
C SER A 160 -3.73 9.76 8.15
N THR A 161 -4.76 9.86 7.30
CA THR A 161 -5.44 8.68 6.74
C THR A 161 -4.53 7.87 5.81
N VAL A 162 -3.73 8.52 4.97
CA VAL A 162 -2.75 7.88 4.09
C VAL A 162 -1.66 7.23 4.93
N ILE A 163 -1.14 7.94 5.93
CA ILE A 163 -0.15 7.39 6.87
C ILE A 163 -0.65 6.10 7.50
N VAL A 164 -1.89 6.06 8.01
CA VAL A 164 -2.43 4.84 8.64
C VAL A 164 -2.55 3.69 7.64
N ILE A 165 -2.97 3.94 6.40
CA ILE A 165 -2.98 2.90 5.35
C ILE A 165 -1.57 2.33 5.14
N VAL A 166 -0.57 3.20 5.03
CA VAL A 166 0.83 2.79 4.86
C VAL A 166 1.32 1.97 6.05
N LEU A 167 0.96 2.35 7.28
CA LEU A 167 1.32 1.61 8.50
C LEU A 167 0.70 0.22 8.53
N LEU A 168 -0.58 0.09 8.17
CA LEU A 168 -1.27 -1.19 8.09
C LEU A 168 -0.54 -2.16 7.15
N ILE A 169 -0.18 -1.68 5.96
CA ILE A 169 0.54 -2.47 4.94
C ILE A 169 1.98 -2.77 5.40
N LEU A 170 2.68 -1.80 5.99
CA LEU A 170 4.05 -1.98 6.46
C LEU A 170 4.15 -2.98 7.60
N GLU A 171 3.18 -3.04 8.50
CA GLU A 171 3.13 -4.07 9.54
C GLU A 171 3.10 -5.47 8.94
N ASP A 172 2.27 -5.68 7.91
CA ASP A 172 2.21 -6.98 7.22
C ASP A 172 3.51 -7.30 6.51
N ILE A 173 4.09 -6.33 5.80
CA ILE A 173 5.40 -6.50 5.16
C ILE A 173 6.43 -6.91 6.20
N CYS A 174 6.58 -6.14 7.29
CA CYS A 174 7.56 -6.39 8.35
C CYS A 174 7.39 -7.78 8.96
N LYS A 175 6.15 -8.22 9.19
CA LYS A 175 5.86 -9.59 9.65
C LYS A 175 6.29 -10.64 8.65
N TYR A 176 5.97 -10.47 7.37
CA TYR A 176 6.39 -11.41 6.32
C TYR A 176 7.92 -11.53 6.20
N ILE A 177 8.63 -10.43 6.44
CA ILE A 177 10.10 -10.38 6.37
C ILE A 177 10.82 -10.49 7.71
N GLU A 178 10.10 -10.76 8.80
CA GLU A 178 10.65 -10.95 10.15
C GLU A 178 11.49 -9.74 10.63
N ILE A 179 10.97 -8.54 10.40
CA ILE A 179 11.44 -7.31 11.06
C ILE A 179 10.66 -7.14 12.36
N ASN A 180 11.38 -6.89 13.46
CA ASN A 180 10.79 -6.65 14.77
C ASN A 180 10.00 -5.33 14.78
N ASP A 181 8.84 -5.34 15.43
CA ASP A 181 7.97 -4.18 15.68
C ASP A 181 8.73 -2.98 16.30
N GLU A 182 9.75 -3.20 17.13
CA GLU A 182 10.59 -2.13 17.69
C GLU A 182 11.36 -1.33 16.61
N ILE A 183 11.88 -2.04 15.60
CA ILE A 183 12.59 -1.42 14.47
C ILE A 183 11.58 -0.65 13.60
N LEU A 184 10.40 -1.23 13.38
CA LEU A 184 9.32 -0.56 12.65
C LEU A 184 8.90 0.73 13.37
N PHE A 185 8.57 0.64 14.66
CA PHE A 185 8.10 1.78 15.46
C PHE A 185 9.12 2.93 15.49
N SER A 186 10.40 2.62 15.76
CA SER A 186 11.47 3.63 15.77
C SER A 186 11.67 4.27 14.39
N SER A 187 11.64 3.47 13.32
CA SER A 187 11.77 3.96 11.94
C SER A 187 10.62 4.88 11.55
N ILE A 188 9.37 4.54 11.89
CA ILE A 188 8.19 5.35 11.56
C ILE A 188 8.23 6.71 12.25
N ASN A 189 8.57 6.73 13.54
CA ASN A 189 8.70 7.99 14.27
C ASN A 189 9.77 8.89 13.65
N GLU A 190 10.91 8.32 13.27
CA GLU A 190 11.93 9.07 12.56
C GLU A 190 11.40 9.60 11.22
N ILE A 191 10.72 8.77 10.41
CA ILE A 191 10.19 9.19 9.10
C ILE A 191 9.18 10.34 9.22
N ILE A 192 8.24 10.25 10.18
CA ILE A 192 7.14 11.21 10.28
C ILE A 192 7.58 12.52 10.95
N PHE A 193 8.42 12.44 11.99
CA PHE A 193 8.84 13.65 12.73
C PHE A 193 10.15 14.26 12.25
N SER A 194 10.97 13.55 11.47
CA SER A 194 12.18 14.12 10.85
C SER A 194 11.86 14.79 9.51
N ASN A 195 10.74 14.46 8.88
CA ASN A 195 10.21 15.15 7.70
C ASN A 195 9.33 16.34 8.09
N ASN A 196 9.90 17.33 8.79
CA ASN A 196 9.52 18.70 8.49
C ASN A 196 9.96 18.98 7.04
N LEU A 197 9.13 18.55 6.08
CA LEU A 197 9.23 18.94 4.67
C LEU A 197 9.09 20.46 4.52
#